data_AF-A0A6A7L1Q3-F1
#
_entry.id   AF-A0A6A7L1Q3-F1
#
_cell.length_a   1.000
_cell.length_b   1.000
_cell.length_c   1.000
_cell.angle_alpha   90.00
_cell.angle_beta   90.00
_cell.angle_gamma   90.00
#
_symmetry.space_group_name_H-M   'P 1'
#
loop_
_entity.id
_entity.type
_entity.pdbx_description
1 polymer ?
#
loop_
_entity_poly.entity_id
_entity_poly.type
_entity_poly.pdbx_seq_one_letter_code
_entity_poly.pdbx_strand_id
1 'polypeptide(L)'
;MIDTAARPDPDVIETLARGCDFLIVPTTPDARSIAARVTITEAIQRLGAHQWRVLLTMVPPPPNADGNTARQELVNAGLPLFRTAISRTVAFSRAALKGVLVDDLPPRLGARAAAQEIPV
;
A
#
# COMPACT_ATOMS: atom_id res chain seq x y z
N MET A 1 -0.49 -16.34 0.13
CA MET A 1 -0.40 -14.94 -0.33
C MET A 1 -0.55 -14.96 -1.84
N ILE A 2 -1.49 -14.17 -2.37
CA ILE A 2 -1.75 -14.07 -3.81
C ILE A 2 -1.27 -12.68 -4.25
N ASP A 3 -0.47 -12.61 -5.30
CA ASP A 3 -0.08 -11.36 -5.96
C ASP A 3 -0.80 -11.27 -7.30
N THR A 4 -1.30 -10.09 -7.66
CA THR A 4 -2.11 -9.89 -8.85
C THR A 4 -1.61 -8.72 -9.68
N ALA A 5 -1.91 -8.76 -10.98
CA ALA A 5 -1.55 -7.68 -11.89
C ALA A 5 -2.12 -6.35 -11.40
N ALA A 6 -1.39 -5.27 -11.64
CA ALA A 6 -1.86 -3.92 -11.35
C ALA A 6 -3.16 -3.66 -12.11
N ARG A 7 -4.19 -3.18 -11.40
CA ARG A 7 -5.51 -2.81 -11.94
C ARG A 7 -6.25 -4.01 -12.58
N PRO A 8 -6.58 -5.04 -11.77
CA PRO A 8 -7.31 -6.22 -12.25
C PRO A 8 -8.68 -5.83 -12.80
N ASP A 9 -9.16 -6.58 -13.79
CA ASP A 9 -10.52 -6.44 -14.31
C ASP A 9 -11.56 -6.65 -13.18
N PRO A 10 -12.76 -6.06 -13.27
CA PRO A 10 -13.78 -6.16 -12.23
C PRO A 10 -14.08 -7.60 -11.79
N ASP A 11 -14.10 -8.55 -12.72
CA ASP A 11 -14.34 -9.98 -12.44
C ASP A 11 -13.22 -10.61 -11.60
N VAL A 12 -11.99 -10.15 -11.80
CA VAL A 12 -10.83 -10.57 -11.01
C VAL A 12 -10.91 -9.95 -9.62
N ILE A 13 -11.34 -8.69 -9.49
CA ILE A 13 -11.58 -8.04 -8.19
C ILE A 13 -12.64 -8.82 -7.40
N GLU A 14 -13.73 -9.24 -8.05
CA GLU A 14 -14.79 -10.06 -7.43
C GLU A 14 -14.25 -11.40 -6.95
N THR A 15 -13.50 -12.09 -7.80
CA THR A 15 -12.92 -13.40 -7.45
C THR A 15 -11.98 -13.27 -6.24
N LEU A 16 -11.14 -12.23 -6.20
CA LEU A 16 -10.25 -11.95 -5.08
C LEU A 16 -11.00 -11.56 -3.81
N ALA A 17 -12.04 -10.74 -3.94
CA ALA A 17 -12.87 -10.29 -2.83
C ALA A 17 -13.60 -11.45 -2.15
N ARG A 18 -14.04 -12.46 -2.92
CA ARG A 18 -14.70 -13.66 -2.39
C ARG A 18 -13.72 -14.75 -1.92
N GLY A 19 -12.55 -14.85 -2.55
CA GLY A 19 -11.59 -15.92 -2.31
C GLY A 19 -10.53 -15.62 -1.23
N CYS A 20 -10.35 -14.37 -0.83
CA CYS A 20 -9.35 -13.97 0.15
C CYS A 20 -9.98 -13.67 1.52
N ASP A 21 -9.35 -14.14 2.60
CA ASP A 21 -9.72 -13.75 3.97
C ASP A 21 -9.44 -12.27 4.26
N PHE A 22 -8.46 -11.68 3.56
CA PHE A 22 -8.08 -10.28 3.68
C PHE A 22 -7.46 -9.73 2.40
N LEU A 23 -7.91 -8.57 1.93
CA LEU A 23 -7.39 -7.89 0.74
C LEU A 23 -6.56 -6.65 1.10
N ILE A 24 -5.30 -6.62 0.67
CA ILE A 24 -4.42 -5.44 0.81
C ILE A 24 -4.37 -4.71 -0.53
N VAL A 25 -4.65 -3.41 -0.52
CA VAL A 25 -4.56 -2.57 -1.72
C VAL A 25 -3.35 -1.63 -1.56
N PRO A 26 -2.19 -1.91 -2.18
CA PRO A 26 -0.99 -1.07 -2.04
C PRO A 26 -1.10 0.23 -2.84
N THR A 27 -0.74 1.37 -2.27
CA THR A 27 -0.80 2.69 -2.91
C THR A 27 0.33 3.60 -2.57
N THR A 28 0.80 4.30 -3.58
CA THR A 28 1.80 5.34 -3.48
C THR A 28 1.16 6.68 -3.17
N PRO A 29 1.88 7.60 -2.49
CA PRO A 29 1.33 8.89 -2.09
C PRO A 29 1.15 9.90 -3.23
N ASP A 30 1.41 9.53 -4.51
CA ASP A 30 1.19 10.44 -5.64
C ASP A 30 -0.31 10.60 -5.96
N ALA A 31 -0.70 11.83 -6.31
CA ALA A 31 -2.10 12.22 -6.54
C ALA A 31 -2.81 11.36 -7.61
N ARG A 32 -2.07 10.89 -8.63
CA ARG A 32 -2.64 10.04 -9.69
C ARG A 32 -3.01 8.65 -9.16
N SER A 33 -2.22 8.10 -8.24
CA SER A 33 -2.49 6.82 -7.61
C SER A 33 -3.66 6.88 -6.63
N ILE A 34 -3.86 8.01 -5.94
CA ILE A 34 -4.99 8.21 -5.03
C ILE A 34 -6.32 8.27 -5.81
N ALA A 35 -6.39 9.11 -6.84
CA ALA A 35 -7.61 9.28 -7.65
C ALA A 35 -8.06 7.99 -8.35
N ALA A 36 -7.12 7.19 -8.85
CA ALA A 36 -7.40 5.93 -9.53
C ALA A 36 -7.95 4.82 -8.60
N ARG A 37 -7.78 4.95 -7.29
CA ARG A 37 -8.12 3.89 -6.33
C ARG A 37 -9.51 3.98 -5.78
N VAL A 38 -10.11 5.17 -5.76
CA VAL A 38 -11.50 5.36 -5.32
C VAL A 38 -12.43 4.40 -6.08
N THR A 39 -12.21 4.23 -7.39
CA THR A 39 -12.95 3.29 -8.24
C THR A 39 -12.78 1.82 -7.82
N ILE A 40 -11.56 1.38 -7.47
CA ILE A 40 -11.30 0.01 -7.01
C ILE A 40 -11.97 -0.23 -5.65
N THR A 41 -11.93 0.76 -4.77
CA THR A 41 -12.51 0.64 -3.43
C THR A 41 -14.03 0.60 -3.44
N GLU A 42 -14.68 1.36 -4.34
CA GLU A 42 -16.12 1.26 -4.57
C GLU A 42 -16.52 -0.11 -5.13
N ALA A 43 -15.72 -0.67 -6.04
CA ALA A 43 -15.95 -2.02 -6.55
C ALA A 43 -15.84 -3.07 -5.43
N ILE A 44 -14.78 -3.01 -4.61
CA ILE A 44 -14.59 -3.92 -3.47
C ILE A 44 -15.75 -3.84 -2.47
N GLN A 45 -16.21 -2.63 -2.14
CA GLN A 45 -17.36 -2.42 -1.25
C GLN A 45 -18.65 -3.02 -1.83
N ARG A 46 -18.90 -2.82 -3.14
CA ARG A 46 -20.06 -3.39 -3.83
C ARG A 46 -20.06 -4.91 -3.85
N LEU A 47 -18.89 -5.53 -3.84
CA LEU A 47 -18.70 -6.98 -3.86
C LEU A 47 -18.86 -7.63 -2.48
N GLY A 48 -19.09 -6.84 -1.42
CA GLY A 48 -19.30 -7.35 -0.06
C GLY A 48 -18.01 -7.82 0.63
N ALA A 49 -16.84 -7.46 0.12
CA ALA A 49 -15.59 -7.70 0.83
C ALA A 49 -15.52 -6.81 2.08
N HIS A 50 -15.66 -7.43 3.25
CA HIS A 50 -15.63 -6.73 4.53
C HIS A 50 -14.21 -6.63 5.12
N GLN A 51 -13.27 -7.46 4.67
CA GLN A 51 -11.91 -7.55 5.19
C GLN A 51 -10.91 -7.04 4.14
N TRP A 52 -10.71 -5.72 4.10
CA TRP A 52 -9.70 -5.11 3.24
C TRP A 52 -9.19 -3.79 3.82
N ARG A 53 -7.95 -3.42 3.47
CA ARG A 53 -7.34 -2.14 3.85
C ARG A 53 -6.37 -1.62 2.79
N VAL A 54 -6.25 -0.30 2.74
CA VAL A 54 -5.25 0.43 1.99
C VAL A 54 -3.92 0.44 2.75
N LEU A 55 -2.85 0.01 2.09
CA LEU A 55 -1.47 0.14 2.58
C LEU A 55 -0.77 1.24 1.79
N LEU A 56 -0.33 2.30 2.47
CA LEU A 56 0.55 3.29 1.85
C LEU A 56 1.96 2.71 1.69
N THR A 57 2.51 2.85 0.49
CA THR A 57 3.80 2.29 0.06
C THR A 57 4.64 3.35 -0.62
N MET A 58 5.96 3.15 -0.63
CA MET A 58 6.93 4.10 -1.19
C MET A 58 6.77 5.52 -0.64
N VAL A 59 6.41 5.64 0.64
CA VAL A 59 6.24 6.93 1.30
C VAL A 59 7.60 7.61 1.45
N PRO A 60 7.81 8.82 0.91
CA PRO A 60 9.08 9.51 1.07
C PRO A 60 9.34 9.80 2.56
N PRO A 61 10.60 9.67 3.03
CA PRO A 61 10.91 9.97 4.42
C PRO A 61 10.78 11.49 4.70
N PRO A 62 10.64 11.88 5.97
CA PRO A 62 10.67 13.29 6.38
C PRO A 62 11.92 14.02 5.84
N PRO A 63 11.82 15.33 5.56
CA PRO A 63 10.70 16.25 5.86
C PRO A 63 9.59 16.29 4.79
N ASN A 64 9.60 15.39 3.80
CA ASN A 64 8.56 15.38 2.76
C ASN A 64 7.19 15.03 3.39
N ALA A 65 6.16 15.81 3.05
CA ALA A 65 4.81 15.72 3.61
C ALA A 65 3.82 14.88 2.76
N ASP A 66 4.21 14.40 1.58
CA ASP A 66 3.34 13.69 0.63
C ASP A 66 2.65 12.50 1.28
N GLY A 67 3.35 11.77 2.17
CA GLY A 67 2.78 10.66 2.92
C GLY A 67 1.62 11.07 3.84
N ASN A 68 1.75 12.22 4.52
CA ASN A 68 0.72 12.75 5.41
C ASN A 68 -0.47 13.25 4.58
N THR A 69 -0.22 14.00 3.51
CA THR A 69 -1.26 14.50 2.60
C THR A 69 -2.06 13.34 2.01
N ALA A 70 -1.38 12.32 1.48
CA ALA A 70 -2.03 11.14 0.93
C ALA A 70 -2.89 10.39 1.95
N ARG A 71 -2.40 10.24 3.20
CA ARG A 71 -3.21 9.64 4.27
C ARG A 71 -4.47 10.47 4.51
N GLN A 72 -4.35 11.78 4.63
CA GLN A 72 -5.49 12.64 4.92
C GLN A 72 -6.55 12.54 3.83
N GLU A 73 -6.15 12.54 2.55
CA GLU A 73 -7.08 12.37 1.43
C GLU A 73 -7.82 11.03 1.49
N LEU A 74 -7.11 9.94 1.75
CA LEU A 74 -7.70 8.60 1.85
C LEU A 74 -8.63 8.47 3.08
N VAL A 75 -8.29 9.11 4.20
CA VAL A 75 -9.15 9.20 5.40
C VAL A 75 -10.41 10.00 5.10
N ASN A 76 -10.28 11.16 4.45
CA ASN A 76 -11.40 12.01 4.07
C ASN A 76 -12.35 11.29 3.07
N ALA A 77 -11.80 10.41 2.24
CA ALA A 77 -12.57 9.55 1.34
C ALA A 77 -13.22 8.34 2.05
N GLY A 78 -13.06 8.19 3.37
CA GLY A 78 -13.68 7.11 4.16
C GLY A 78 -13.07 5.74 3.92
N LEU A 79 -11.85 5.65 3.39
CA LEU A 79 -11.22 4.38 3.05
C LEU A 79 -10.56 3.76 4.30
N PRO A 80 -10.64 2.43 4.49
CA PRO A 80 -9.96 1.76 5.59
C PRO A 80 -8.45 1.69 5.33
N LEU A 81 -7.63 2.21 6.25
CA LEU A 81 -6.16 2.20 6.12
C LEU A 81 -5.46 1.33 7.17
N PHE A 82 -4.25 0.90 6.84
CA PHE A 82 -3.26 0.49 7.84
C PHE A 82 -2.71 1.71 8.61
N ARG A 83 -2.34 1.49 9.88
CA ARG A 83 -1.69 2.51 10.73
C ARG A 83 -0.30 2.86 10.21
N THR A 84 0.46 1.85 9.80
CA THR A 84 1.81 1.99 9.28
C THR A 84 1.83 2.12 7.76
N ALA A 85 2.85 2.79 7.26
CA ALA A 85 3.17 2.84 5.84
C ALA A 85 4.57 2.30 5.57
N ILE A 86 4.82 1.87 4.34
CA ILE A 86 6.14 1.42 3.90
C ILE A 86 6.92 2.62 3.34
N SER A 87 7.99 3.01 4.03
CA SER A 87 8.88 4.08 3.56
C SER A 87 9.63 3.71 2.29
N ARG A 88 9.87 4.71 1.43
CA ARG A 88 10.72 4.59 0.25
C ARG A 88 12.18 4.50 0.68
N THR A 89 12.77 3.32 0.48
CA THR A 89 14.19 3.08 0.77
C THR A 89 14.84 2.31 -0.36
N VAL A 90 16.16 2.46 -0.51
CA VAL A 90 16.96 1.67 -1.47
C VAL A 90 17.07 0.19 -1.08
N ALA A 91 16.69 -0.16 0.16
CA ALA A 91 16.80 -1.51 0.67
C ALA A 91 15.88 -2.49 -0.09
N PHE A 92 14.66 -2.08 -0.42
CA PHE A 92 13.72 -2.90 -1.20
C PHE A 92 14.30 -3.28 -2.57
N SER A 93 14.85 -2.31 -3.31
CA SER A 93 15.46 -2.57 -4.62
C SER A 93 16.70 -3.46 -4.50
N ARG A 94 17.55 -3.25 -3.48
CA ARG A 94 18.74 -4.08 -3.24
C ARG A 94 18.41 -5.51 -2.84
N ALA A 95 17.38 -5.70 -2.02
CA ALA A 95 16.89 -7.00 -1.59
C ALA A 95 16.33 -7.78 -2.78
N ALA A 96 15.50 -7.13 -3.60
CA ALA A 96 14.95 -7.70 -4.82
C ALA A 96 16.03 -8.15 -5.81
N LEU A 97 17.06 -7.32 -6.05
CA LEU A 97 18.19 -7.67 -6.93
C LEU A 97 18.99 -8.88 -6.45
N LYS A 98 18.96 -9.16 -5.14
CA LYS A 98 19.67 -10.27 -4.51
C LYS A 98 18.78 -11.50 -4.27
N GLY A 99 17.46 -11.39 -4.51
CA GLY A 99 16.50 -12.45 -4.20
C GLY A 99 16.40 -12.77 -2.70
N VAL A 100 16.64 -11.79 -1.82
CA VAL A 100 16.58 -11.95 -0.36
C VAL A 100 15.54 -11.02 0.25
N LEU A 101 15.16 -11.24 1.51
CA LEU A 101 14.30 -10.31 2.23
C LEU A 101 15.08 -9.04 2.59
N VAL A 102 14.35 -7.95 2.85
CA VAL A 102 14.99 -6.70 3.30
C VAL A 102 15.74 -6.90 4.61
N ASP A 103 15.26 -7.78 5.48
CA ASP A 103 15.88 -8.09 6.78
C ASP A 103 17.20 -8.88 6.64
N ASP A 104 17.39 -9.58 5.52
CA ASP A 104 18.62 -10.33 5.23
C ASP A 104 19.75 -9.42 4.72
N LEU A 105 19.47 -8.12 4.48
CA LEU A 105 20.49 -7.18 4.04
C LEU A 105 21.38 -6.73 5.22
N PRO A 106 22.70 -6.58 5.01
CA PRO A 106 23.58 -6.11 6.06
C PRO A 106 23.19 -4.70 6.53
N PRO A 107 23.21 -4.42 7.85
CA PRO A 107 22.85 -3.12 8.40
C PRO A 107 23.89 -2.08 7.98
N ARG A 108 23.60 -1.30 6.94
CA ARG A 108 24.35 -0.09 6.55
C ARG A 108 23.41 1.09 6.35
N LEU A 109 23.91 2.26 6.76
CA LEU A 109 23.20 3.50 7.05
C LEU A 109 22.06 3.83 6.06
N GLY A 110 20.85 3.97 6.60
CA GLY A 110 19.62 4.38 5.90
C GLY A 110 18.61 3.26 5.62
N ALA A 111 18.94 2.00 5.93
CA ALA A 111 18.23 0.81 5.45
C ALA A 111 17.40 0.06 6.51
N ARG A 112 16.75 0.75 7.45
CA ARG A 112 15.55 0.13 8.04
C ARG A 112 14.41 0.43 7.07
N ALA A 113 13.81 -0.59 6.47
CA ALA A 113 12.45 -0.46 5.95
C ALA A 113 11.57 -0.15 7.16
N ALA A 114 11.51 1.12 7.54
CA ALA A 114 10.75 1.55 8.67
C ALA A 114 9.29 1.47 8.23
N ALA A 115 8.53 0.59 8.88
CA ALA A 115 7.13 0.86 9.05
C ALA A 115 7.05 2.22 9.76
N GLN A 116 6.68 3.25 9.02
CA GLN A 116 6.52 4.57 9.60
C GLN A 116 5.05 4.75 9.98
N GLU A 117 4.81 5.13 11.23
CA GLU A 117 3.51 5.64 11.62
C GLU A 117 3.33 7.02 10.99
N ILE A 118 2.24 7.17 10.26
CA ILE A 118 1.82 8.45 9.71
C ILE A 118 0.68 8.92 10.63
N PRO A 119 0.86 10.03 11.38
CA PRO A 119 -0.18 10.53 12.27
C PRO A 119 -1.46 10.85 11.48
N VAL A 120 -2.59 10.78 12.19
CA VAL A 120 -3.91 11.22 11.71
C VAL A 120 -4.09 12.67 12.10
#